data_AF-A0AAU1APA7-F1
#
_entry.id   AF-A0AAU1APA7-F1
#
_cell.length_a   1.000
_cell.length_b   1.000
_cell.length_c   1.000
_cell.angle_alpha   90.00
_cell.angle_beta   90.00
_cell.angle_gamma   90.00
#
_symmetry.space_group_name_H-M   'P 1'
#
loop_
_entity.id
_entity.type
_entity.pdbx_description
1 polymer ?
#
loop_
_entity_poly.entity_id
_entity_poly.type
_entity_poly.pdbx_seq_one_letter_code
_entity_poly.pdbx_strand_id
1 'polypeptide(L)'
;MTRTPAGRLFRTATGHDLVLTRTLRAPATDVWASLTESERTARWFGPWEGDAGPGRTIRVQMAYEEQQPWCEVRIEVCEPQRRLGVSMIDGSGNYRALTADGV
;
A
#
# COMPACT_ATOMS: atom_id res chain seq x y z
N MET A 1 8.17 7.29 -26.47
CA MET A 1 8.53 7.90 -25.17
C MET A 1 9.08 6.81 -24.27
N THR A 2 10.37 6.84 -23.95
CA THR A 2 10.99 5.89 -23.03
C THR A 2 10.73 6.40 -21.60
N ARG A 3 9.93 5.67 -20.81
CA ARG A 3 9.70 6.04 -19.41
C ARG A 3 10.94 5.65 -18.60
N THR A 4 11.72 6.63 -18.14
CA THR A 4 12.80 6.37 -17.20
C THR A 4 12.21 5.87 -15.88
N PRO A 5 12.57 4.67 -15.40
CA PRO A 5 12.09 4.19 -14.11
C PRO A 5 12.63 5.09 -12.99
N ALA A 6 11.73 5.58 -12.13
CA ALA A 6 12.04 6.51 -11.03
C ALA A 6 12.15 5.81 -9.66
N GLY A 7 12.32 4.48 -9.65
CA GLY A 7 12.46 3.68 -8.43
C GLY A 7 13.92 3.39 -8.08
N ARG A 8 14.17 3.10 -6.81
CA ARG A 8 15.48 2.61 -6.33
C ARG A 8 15.31 1.23 -5.72
N LEU A 9 16.21 0.31 -6.05
CA LEU A 9 16.30 -1.01 -5.44
C LEU A 9 17.40 -1.01 -4.37
N PHE A 10 17.06 -1.46 -3.17
CA PHE A 10 17.99 -1.67 -2.07
C PHE A 10 18.09 -3.15 -1.77
N ARG A 11 19.30 -3.70 -1.67
CA ARG A 11 19.49 -5.09 -1.23
C ARG A 11 19.20 -5.20 0.27
N THR A 12 18.51 -6.26 0.66
CA THR A 12 18.26 -6.63 2.05
C THR A 12 18.80 -8.03 2.33
N ALA A 13 18.78 -8.46 3.60
CA ALA A 13 19.21 -9.82 3.96
C ALA A 13 18.35 -10.92 3.33
N THR A 14 17.09 -10.61 2.99
CA THR A 14 16.10 -11.58 2.51
C THR A 14 15.62 -11.31 1.08
N GLY A 15 16.15 -10.28 0.39
CA GLY A 15 15.71 -9.92 -0.94
C GLY A 15 16.08 -8.48 -1.34
N HIS A 16 15.12 -7.76 -1.90
CA HIS A 16 15.28 -6.36 -2.28
C HIS A 16 14.06 -5.54 -1.84
N ASP A 17 14.30 -4.31 -1.43
CA ASP A 17 13.25 -3.30 -1.24
C ASP A 17 13.20 -2.41 -2.49
N LEU A 18 12.01 -2.28 -3.09
CA LEU A 18 11.73 -1.26 -4.10
C LEU A 18 11.17 -0.01 -3.40
N VAL A 19 11.91 1.09 -3.50
CA VAL A 19 11.48 2.38 -2.96
C VAL A 19 11.04 3.30 -4.09
N LEU A 20 9.78 3.75 -4.00
CA LEU A 20 9.19 4.73 -4.90
C LEU A 20 8.85 6.00 -4.11
N THR A 21 9.51 7.11 -4.43
CA THR A 21 9.19 8.43 -3.84
C THR A 21 8.31 9.22 -4.79
N ARG A 22 7.22 9.79 -4.27
CA ARG A 22 6.28 10.62 -5.03
C ARG A 22 5.92 11.87 -4.24
N THR A 23 6.03 13.03 -4.88
CA THR A 23 5.52 14.29 -4.34
C THR A 23 4.13 14.52 -4.91
N LEU A 24 3.12 14.58 -4.04
CA LEU A 24 1.74 14.86 -4.42
C LEU A 24 1.41 16.31 -4.07
N ARG A 25 0.73 17.02 -4.98
CA ARG A 25 0.22 18.38 -4.73
C ARG A 25 -1.10 18.29 -3.95
N ALA A 26 -1.04 17.74 -2.75
CA ALA A 26 -2.18 17.54 -1.86
C ALA A 26 -1.73 17.60 -0.40
N PRO A 27 -2.61 18.01 0.54
CA PRO A 27 -2.36 17.89 1.96
C PRO A 27 -2.10 16.43 2.37
N ALA A 28 -1.24 16.22 3.37
CA ALA A 28 -0.96 14.89 3.92
C ALA A 28 -2.24 14.20 4.44
N THR A 29 -3.20 14.96 4.98
CA THR A 29 -4.52 14.47 5.41
C THR A 29 -5.29 13.81 4.27
N ASP A 30 -5.26 14.40 3.08
CA ASP A 30 -6.02 13.92 1.92
C ASP A 30 -5.36 12.67 1.32
N VAL A 31 -4.01 12.68 1.27
CA VAL A 31 -3.23 11.50 0.87
C VAL A 31 -3.47 10.35 1.84
N TRP A 32 -3.45 10.63 3.14
CA TRP A 32 -3.72 9.64 4.17
C TRP A 32 -5.12 9.05 4.05
N ALA A 33 -6.15 9.89 3.93
CA ALA A 33 -7.52 9.46 3.70
C ALA A 33 -7.65 8.60 2.43
N SER A 34 -6.92 8.93 1.35
CA SER A 34 -6.89 8.14 0.12
C SER A 34 -6.26 6.74 0.27
N LEU A 35 -5.49 6.52 1.34
CA LEU A 35 -4.88 5.23 1.67
C LEU A 35 -5.71 4.45 2.69
N THR A 36 -6.33 5.15 3.66
CA THR A 36 -6.93 4.52 4.84
C THR A 36 -8.46 4.59 4.90
N GLU A 37 -9.15 5.26 3.98
CA GLU A 37 -10.62 5.23 3.90
C GLU A 37 -11.04 4.38 2.70
N SER A 38 -11.76 3.27 2.94
CA SER A 38 -12.10 2.26 1.92
C SER A 38 -12.71 2.86 0.64
N GLU A 39 -13.70 3.75 0.79
CA GLU A 39 -14.34 4.43 -0.34
C GLU A 39 -13.39 5.32 -1.16
N ARG A 40 -12.31 5.82 -0.55
CA ARG A 40 -11.29 6.61 -1.24
C ARG A 40 -10.21 5.73 -1.86
N THR A 41 -9.79 4.67 -1.18
CA THR A 41 -8.87 3.67 -1.72
C THR A 41 -9.47 3.00 -2.97
N ALA A 42 -10.79 2.78 -2.99
CA ALA A 42 -11.54 2.25 -4.13
C ALA A 42 -11.39 3.05 -5.43
N ARG A 43 -11.00 4.32 -5.36
CA ARG A 43 -10.85 5.19 -6.53
C ARG A 43 -9.59 4.91 -7.34
N TRP A 44 -8.61 4.20 -6.77
CA TRP A 44 -7.30 4.01 -7.42
C TRP A 44 -6.66 2.63 -7.20
N PHE A 45 -7.09 1.88 -6.18
CA PHE A 45 -6.61 0.51 -5.94
C PHE A 45 -7.77 -0.49 -5.80
N GLY A 46 -8.72 -0.18 -4.92
CA GLY A 46 -9.90 -1.01 -4.67
C GLY A 46 -10.43 -0.84 -3.24
N PRO A 47 -11.70 -1.19 -2.99
CA PRO A 47 -12.28 -1.13 -1.65
C PRO A 47 -11.64 -2.18 -0.74
N TRP A 48 -11.79 -1.98 0.56
CA TRP A 48 -11.43 -2.95 1.58
C TRP A 48 -12.49 -3.07 2.67
N GLU A 49 -12.51 -4.23 3.34
CA GLU A 49 -13.48 -4.61 4.37
C GLU A 49 -12.79 -5.21 5.60
N GLY A 50 -13.44 -5.09 6.76
CA GLY A 50 -12.98 -5.62 8.04
C GLY A 50 -12.54 -4.56 9.05
N ASP A 51 -12.15 -4.99 10.24
CA ASP A 51 -11.72 -4.11 11.31
C ASP A 51 -10.25 -3.72 11.14
N ALA A 52 -10.00 -2.48 10.72
CA ALA A 52 -8.65 -1.95 10.59
C ALA A 52 -7.96 -1.73 11.94
N GLY A 53 -6.63 -1.83 11.95
CA GLY A 53 -5.78 -1.53 13.11
C GLY A 53 -4.47 -2.32 13.09
N PRO A 54 -3.40 -1.84 13.75
CA PRO A 54 -2.15 -2.58 13.86
C PRO A 54 -2.37 -4.00 14.38
N GLY A 55 -1.78 -4.97 13.71
CA GLY A 55 -1.89 -6.39 14.03
C GLY A 55 -3.20 -7.07 13.57
N ARG A 56 -4.09 -6.37 12.87
CA ARG A 56 -5.33 -6.93 12.30
C ARG A 56 -5.18 -7.21 10.80
N THR A 57 -6.07 -8.05 10.28
CA THR A 57 -6.16 -8.39 8.86
C THR A 57 -7.45 -7.85 8.28
N ILE A 58 -7.36 -7.17 7.15
CA ILE A 58 -8.49 -6.71 6.33
C ILE A 58 -8.51 -7.49 5.02
N ARG A 59 -9.65 -7.46 4.32
CA ARG A 59 -9.74 -7.94 2.93
C ARG A 59 -9.73 -6.75 2.00
N VAL A 60 -8.85 -6.76 1.00
CA VAL A 60 -8.81 -5.74 -0.05
C VAL A 60 -9.26 -6.39 -1.36
N GLN A 61 -10.07 -5.68 -2.15
CA GLN A 61 -10.43 -6.11 -3.49
C GLN A 61 -9.46 -5.53 -4.51
N MET A 62 -8.89 -6.38 -5.36
CA MET A 62 -8.01 -5.95 -6.45
C MET A 62 -8.86 -5.48 -7.64
N ALA A 63 -9.48 -4.30 -7.52
CA ALA A 63 -10.55 -3.83 -8.40
C ALA A 63 -10.14 -3.64 -9.88
N TYR A 64 -8.83 -3.55 -10.16
CA TYR A 64 -8.28 -3.34 -11.50
C TYR A 64 -7.61 -4.59 -12.08
N GLU A 65 -7.75 -5.74 -11.42
CA GLU A 65 -7.29 -7.05 -11.92
C GLU A 65 -8.44 -7.87 -12.49
N GLU A 66 -8.12 -8.83 -13.36
CA GLU A 66 -9.11 -9.77 -13.90
C GLU A 66 -9.78 -10.54 -12.75
N GLN A 67 -11.09 -10.75 -12.81
CA GLN A 67 -11.91 -11.37 -11.76
C GLN A 67 -12.00 -10.58 -10.44
N GLN A 68 -11.31 -9.45 -10.31
CA GLN A 68 -11.34 -8.56 -9.15
C GLN A 68 -11.25 -9.32 -7.81
N PRO A 69 -10.19 -10.13 -7.62
CA PRO A 69 -10.09 -11.03 -6.49
C PRO A 69 -10.02 -10.29 -5.17
N TRP A 70 -10.47 -10.96 -4.11
CA TRP A 70 -10.31 -10.51 -2.74
C TRP A 70 -9.12 -11.18 -2.09
N CYS A 71 -8.45 -10.39 -1.26
CA CYS A 71 -7.10 -10.66 -0.83
C CYS A 71 -6.92 -10.27 0.63
N GLU A 72 -6.27 -11.12 1.43
CA GLU A 72 -5.98 -10.80 2.83
C GLU A 72 -4.75 -9.91 2.94
N VAL A 73 -4.88 -8.81 3.69
CA VAL A 73 -3.80 -7.84 3.95
C VAL A 73 -3.72 -7.62 5.46
N ARG A 74 -2.53 -7.87 6.01
CA ARG A 74 -2.23 -7.61 7.42
C ARG A 74 -1.69 -6.19 7.58
N ILE A 75 -2.25 -5.45 8.54
CA ILE A 75 -1.76 -4.13 8.91
C ILE A 75 -0.66 -4.31 9.97
N GLU A 76 0.57 -3.99 9.62
CA GLU A 76 1.73 -4.10 10.51
C GLU A 76 1.89 -2.86 11.39
N VAL A 77 1.73 -1.68 10.78
CA VAL A 77 1.89 -0.37 11.43
C VAL A 77 0.85 0.58 10.86
N CYS A 78 0.25 1.40 11.72
CA CYS A 78 -0.68 2.45 11.31
C CYS A 78 -0.49 3.66 12.22
N GLU A 79 0.28 4.64 11.75
CA GLU A 79 0.58 5.91 12.41
C GLU A 79 -0.04 7.04 11.56
N PRO A 80 -1.13 7.66 12.02
CA PRO A 80 -1.88 8.64 11.23
C PRO A 80 -1.02 9.69 10.56
N GLN A 81 -1.26 9.89 9.24
CA GLN A 81 -0.58 10.84 8.35
C GLN A 81 0.92 10.65 8.19
N ARG A 82 1.51 9.60 8.78
CA ARG A 82 2.96 9.39 8.79
C ARG A 82 3.41 8.08 8.20
N ARG A 83 2.76 6.99 8.62
CA ARG A 83 3.23 5.66 8.25
C ARG A 83 2.11 4.63 8.23
N LEU A 84 1.92 4.00 7.07
CA LEU A 84 1.11 2.80 6.94
C LEU A 84 2.01 1.67 6.42
N GLY A 85 2.06 0.59 7.19
CA GLY A 85 2.76 -0.61 6.80
C GLY A 85 1.80 -1.78 6.70
N VAL A 86 1.79 -2.44 5.54
CA VAL A 86 0.96 -3.61 5.28
C VAL A 86 1.78 -4.75 4.71
N SER A 87 1.33 -5.98 4.97
CA SER A 87 1.88 -7.18 4.38
C SER A 87 0.78 -8.05 3.77
N MET A 88 1.13 -8.78 2.73
CA MET A 88 0.28 -9.76 2.08
C MET A 88 1.13 -10.97 1.75
N ILE A 89 0.53 -12.16 1.81
CA ILE A 89 1.11 -13.38 1.29
C ILE A 89 0.26 -13.82 0.11
N ASP A 90 0.87 -13.96 -1.07
CA ASP A 90 0.21 -14.58 -2.22
C ASP A 90 1.05 -15.78 -2.73
N GLY A 91 0.60 -16.40 -3.83
CA GLY A 91 1.30 -17.54 -4.44
C GLY A 91 2.71 -17.25 -4.97
N SER A 92 3.10 -15.98 -5.05
CA SER A 92 4.43 -15.50 -5.48
C SER A 92 5.33 -15.08 -4.31
N GLY A 93 4.82 -15.05 -3.08
CA GLY A 93 5.59 -14.78 -1.86
C GLY A 93 5.02 -13.68 -0.97
N ASN A 94 5.85 -13.21 -0.03
CA ASN A 94 5.47 -12.17 0.92
C ASN A 94 5.75 -10.79 0.32
N TYR A 95 4.71 -9.98 0.17
CA TYR A 95 4.82 -8.58 -0.19
C TYR A 95 4.67 -7.71 1.05
N ARG A 96 5.54 -6.72 1.18
CA ARG A 96 5.44 -5.69 2.22
C ARG A 96 5.46 -4.32 1.58
N ALA A 97 4.40 -3.56 1.82
CA ALA A 97 4.33 -2.16 1.41
C ALA A 97 4.45 -1.28 2.66
N LEU A 98 5.35 -0.31 2.59
CA LEU A 98 5.51 0.73 3.60
C LEU A 98 5.33 2.07 2.89
N THR A 99 4.35 2.86 3.33
CA THR A 99 4.33 4.29 3.06
C THR A 99 4.98 4.96 4.26
N ALA A 100 6.02 5.74 4.01
CA ALA A 100 6.71 6.54 5.01
C ALA A 100 6.73 8.00 4.55
N ASP A 101 6.75 8.90 5.53
CA ASP A 101 6.74 10.36 5.43
C ASP A 101 7.50 10.93 4.22
N GLY A 102 6.92 12.00 3.67
CA GLY A 102 7.51 12.83 2.63
C GLY A 102 8.90 13.34 3.02
N VAL A 103 9.82 13.21 2.08
CA VAL A 103 10.95 14.14 1.93
C VAL A 103 10.52 15.24 0.99
#